data_AF-A0A4U1FT28-F1
#
_entry.id   AF-A0A4U1FT28-F1
#
_cell.length_a   1.000
_cell.length_b   1.000
_cell.length_c   1.000
_cell.angle_alpha   90.00
_cell.angle_beta   90.00
_cell.angle_gamma   90.00
#
_symmetry.space_group_name_H-M   'P 1'
#
loop_
_entity.id
_entity.type
_entity.pdbx_description
1 polymer ?
#
loop_
_entity_poly.entity_id
_entity_poly.type
_entity_poly.pdbx_seq_one_letter_code
_entity_poly.pdbx_strand_id
1 'polypeptide(L)'
;HVVVLECTCHVMSYLADVTNALSQSNGQGPSHLSVDGEERAIEVDSDWVEELAVEEEDSQAEDSDEDSLCNKLCTFTITQKEFMNQHWYHCHTCKMVDGVGVCTVCAKVCHKDHEISYAKYGSFFCDCGAKEDGSCL
;
A
#
# COMPACT_ATOMS: atom_id res chain seq x y z
N HIS A 1 7.00 25.41 -22.00
CA HIS A 1 6.98 24.61 -23.24
C HIS A 1 8.02 23.49 -23.27
N VAL A 2 9.27 23.71 -22.85
CA VAL A 2 10.32 22.65 -22.85
C VAL A 2 10.04 21.56 -21.80
N VAL A 3 9.64 21.92 -20.58
CA VAL A 3 9.33 20.96 -19.49
C VAL A 3 8.15 20.04 -19.83
N VAL A 4 7.16 20.53 -20.56
CA VAL A 4 5.99 19.72 -21.00
C VAL A 4 6.42 18.66 -22.02
N LEU A 5 7.41 18.96 -22.86
CA LEU A 5 7.92 18.04 -23.88
C LEU A 5 8.71 16.87 -23.25
N GLU A 6 9.48 17.14 -22.19
CA GLU A 6 10.19 16.10 -21.45
C GLU A 6 9.22 15.20 -20.67
N CYS A 7 8.14 15.72 -20.10
CA CYS A 7 7.12 14.87 -19.50
C CYS A 7 6.45 13.95 -20.54
N THR A 8 6.25 14.41 -21.78
CA THR A 8 5.60 13.60 -22.81
C THR A 8 6.45 12.41 -23.27
N CYS A 9 7.78 12.52 -23.32
CA CYS A 9 8.62 11.39 -23.76
C CYS A 9 8.61 10.24 -22.75
N HIS A 10 8.68 10.54 -21.45
CA HIS A 10 8.61 9.54 -20.39
C HIS A 10 7.26 8.81 -20.37
N VAL A 11 6.16 9.56 -20.55
CA VAL A 11 4.82 8.99 -20.65
C VAL A 11 4.70 8.08 -21.88
N MET A 12 5.24 8.49 -23.02
CA MET A 12 5.21 7.67 -24.24
C MET A 12 6.03 6.38 -24.12
N SER A 13 7.21 6.42 -23.50
CA SER A 13 8.02 5.23 -23.23
C SER A 13 7.30 4.26 -22.30
N TYR A 14 6.73 4.76 -21.19
CA TYR A 14 5.97 3.93 -20.27
C TYR A 14 4.78 3.23 -20.94
N LEU A 15 4.02 3.96 -21.77
CA LEU A 15 2.90 3.39 -22.51
C LEU A 15 3.35 2.30 -23.49
N ALA A 16 4.49 2.47 -24.17
CA ALA A 16 5.05 1.46 -25.05
C ALA A 16 5.40 0.17 -24.29
N ASP A 17 6.07 0.29 -23.14
CA ASP A 17 6.47 -0.86 -22.33
C ASP A 17 5.26 -1.66 -21.83
N VAL A 18 4.21 -0.97 -21.35
CA VAL A 18 2.95 -1.60 -20.89
C VAL A 18 2.27 -2.36 -22.02
N THR A 19 2.19 -1.77 -23.22
CA THR A 19 1.57 -2.45 -24.38
C THR A 19 2.36 -3.68 -24.82
N ASN A 20 3.68 -3.67 -24.69
CA ASN A 20 4.55 -4.78 -25.06
C ASN A 20 4.55 -5.91 -24.02
N ALA A 21 4.28 -5.60 -22.74
CA ALA A 21 4.08 -6.61 -21.71
C ALA A 21 2.74 -7.35 -21.89
N LEU A 22 1.67 -6.62 -22.24
CA LEU A 22 0.34 -7.19 -22.47
C LEU A 22 0.28 -8.09 -23.73
N SER A 23 1.08 -7.79 -24.76
CA SER A 23 1.16 -8.62 -25.96
C SER A 23 1.81 -9.99 -25.70
N GLN A 24 2.73 -10.08 -24.73
CA GLN A 24 3.43 -11.31 -24.37
C GLN A 24 2.60 -12.23 -23.46
N SER A 25 1.63 -11.70 -22.70
CA SER A 25 0.74 -12.51 -21.86
C SER A 25 -0.31 -13.32 -22.64
N ASN A 26 -0.44 -13.11 -23.95
CA ASN A 26 -1.44 -13.79 -24.79
C ASN A 26 -0.97 -15.11 -25.42
N GLY A 27 0.18 -15.65 -25.01
CA GLY A 27 0.81 -16.78 -25.71
C GLY A 27 1.56 -17.78 -24.84
N GLN A 28 0.93 -18.40 -23.84
CA GLN A 28 1.38 -19.70 -23.32
C GLN A 28 0.24 -20.44 -22.62
N GLY A 29 -0.29 -21.46 -23.31
CA GLY A 29 -1.24 -22.42 -22.76
C GLY A 29 -0.58 -23.41 -21.78
N PRO A 30 -1.38 -24.22 -21.07
CA PRO A 30 -0.95 -24.95 -19.89
C PRO A 30 -0.23 -26.26 -20.25
N SER A 31 1.00 -26.43 -19.77
CA SER A 31 1.75 -27.69 -19.85
C SER A 31 1.50 -28.53 -18.59
N HIS A 32 0.61 -29.50 -18.78
CA HIS A 32 0.32 -30.64 -17.91
C HIS A 32 1.59 -31.45 -17.55
N LEU A 33 1.81 -31.75 -16.26
CA LEU A 33 2.76 -32.77 -15.80
C LEU A 33 2.05 -33.75 -14.86
N SER A 34 1.89 -34.99 -15.36
CA SER A 34 1.48 -36.18 -14.62
C SER A 34 2.62 -36.68 -13.72
N VAL A 35 2.30 -37.15 -12.51
CA VAL A 35 3.20 -37.99 -11.72
C VAL A 35 2.55 -39.36 -11.55
N ASP A 36 3.20 -40.35 -12.15
CA ASP A 36 2.95 -41.79 -12.03
C ASP A 36 3.80 -42.31 -10.86
N GLY A 37 3.26 -43.20 -10.04
CA GLY A 37 3.92 -43.74 -8.84
C GLY A 37 4.46 -45.15 -9.03
N GLU A 38 5.53 -45.50 -8.32
CA GLU A 38 5.69 -46.82 -7.71
C GLU A 38 6.73 -46.83 -6.57
N GLU A 39 6.49 -47.74 -5.65
CA GLU A 39 7.00 -47.91 -4.30
C GLU A 39 8.34 -48.68 -4.21
N ARG A 40 9.13 -48.46 -3.16
CA ARG A 40 9.81 -49.57 -2.45
C ARG A 40 10.30 -49.18 -1.05
N ALA A 41 9.96 -50.08 -0.13
CA ALA A 41 10.04 -49.99 1.32
C ALA A 41 11.46 -50.09 1.89
N ILE A 42 11.72 -49.32 2.94
CA ILE A 42 12.67 -49.66 4.01
C ILE A 42 11.95 -49.40 5.33
N GLU A 43 11.65 -50.49 6.02
CA GLU A 43 11.07 -50.57 7.35
C GLU A 43 12.17 -50.44 8.41
N VAL A 44 12.11 -49.39 9.24
CA VAL A 44 12.88 -49.28 10.49
C VAL A 44 11.91 -48.87 11.60
N ASP A 45 11.64 -49.83 12.46
CA ASP A 45 10.87 -49.79 13.69
C ASP A 45 11.55 -48.86 14.71
N SER A 46 10.84 -47.81 15.14
CA SER A 46 11.15 -47.11 16.38
C SER A 46 9.85 -46.60 17.00
N ASP A 47 9.40 -47.36 17.99
CA ASP A 47 8.37 -47.11 18.98
C ASP A 47 8.46 -45.71 19.62
N TRP A 48 7.86 -44.70 18.97
CA TRP A 48 7.66 -43.34 19.48
C TRP A 48 6.20 -42.94 19.33
N VAL A 49 5.33 -43.65 20.02
CA VAL A 49 3.92 -43.30 20.16
C VAL A 49 3.64 -43.10 21.65
N GLU A 50 3.52 -41.84 22.08
CA GLU A 50 2.36 -41.41 22.87
C GLU A 50 2.29 -39.86 22.90
N GLU A 51 1.33 -39.36 22.12
CA GLU A 51 0.51 -38.15 22.33
C GLU A 51 1.09 -36.95 23.09
N LEU A 52 1.45 -35.93 22.32
CA LEU A 52 0.90 -34.60 22.56
C LEU A 52 0.18 -34.16 21.28
N ALA A 53 -1.11 -34.44 21.23
CA ALA A 53 -2.03 -33.80 20.33
C ALA A 53 -2.09 -32.30 20.66
N VAL A 54 -1.38 -31.49 19.87
CA VAL A 54 -1.76 -30.10 19.62
C VAL A 54 -1.61 -29.89 18.12
N GLU A 55 -2.70 -30.22 17.45
CA GLU A 55 -3.36 -29.43 16.40
C GLU A 55 -2.41 -28.52 15.58
N GLU A 56 -2.18 -29.01 14.37
CA GLU A 56 -2.04 -28.30 13.11
C GLU A 56 -2.60 -26.85 13.03
N GLU A 57 -2.02 -26.08 12.09
CA GLU A 57 -2.48 -24.77 11.57
C GLU A 57 -2.07 -23.58 12.46
N ASP A 58 -1.37 -22.54 12.01
CA ASP A 58 -1.40 -21.94 10.69
C ASP A 58 -0.10 -21.14 10.45
N SER A 59 0.34 -21.16 9.21
CA SER A 59 1.40 -20.32 8.66
C SER A 59 1.01 -18.85 8.77
N GLN A 60 1.47 -18.19 9.84
CA GLN A 60 1.28 -16.76 10.03
C GLN A 60 2.23 -15.96 9.11
N ALA A 61 1.94 -15.98 7.81
CA ALA A 61 2.50 -15.05 6.84
C ALA A 61 1.71 -13.73 6.93
N GLU A 62 2.13 -12.86 7.86
CA GLU A 62 1.65 -11.48 7.95
C GLU A 62 2.29 -10.67 6.80
N ASP A 63 1.80 -10.83 5.57
CA ASP A 63 2.00 -9.86 4.49
C ASP A 63 0.63 -9.42 4.00
N SER A 64 0.03 -8.46 4.71
CA SER A 64 -1.28 -7.91 4.35
C SER A 64 -1.28 -6.40 4.52
N ASP A 65 -1.19 -5.71 3.38
CA ASP A 65 -1.77 -4.39 3.12
C ASP A 65 -1.05 -3.12 3.61
N GLU A 66 0.23 -3.14 3.94
CA GLU A 66 0.93 -1.89 4.31
C GLU A 66 1.02 -0.88 3.15
N ASP A 67 0.97 -1.35 1.89
CA ASP A 67 1.07 -0.54 0.68
C ASP A 67 -0.28 -0.01 0.17
N SER A 68 -1.41 -0.46 0.74
CA SER A 68 -2.75 -0.02 0.31
C SER A 68 -3.00 1.49 0.51
N LEU A 69 -2.16 2.18 1.29
CA LEU A 69 -2.23 3.63 1.50
C LEU A 69 -1.29 4.43 0.59
N CYS A 70 -0.36 3.80 -0.14
CA CYS A 70 0.60 4.49 -1.00
C CYS A 70 -0.06 5.18 -2.21
N ASN A 71 -1.27 4.77 -2.57
CA ASN A 71 -2.02 5.26 -3.73
C ASN A 71 -3.27 6.08 -3.39
N LYS A 72 -3.57 6.35 -2.11
CA LYS A 72 -4.68 7.25 -1.78
C LYS A 72 -4.20 8.70 -1.88
N LEU A 73 -4.86 9.49 -2.71
CA LEU A 73 -4.69 10.94 -2.77
C LEU A 73 -5.20 11.60 -1.48
N CYS A 74 -4.74 12.82 -1.20
CA CYS A 74 -5.30 13.61 -0.12
C CYS A 74 -6.81 13.77 -0.32
N THR A 75 -7.59 13.43 0.70
CA THR A 75 -9.04 13.58 0.72
C THR A 75 -9.55 14.93 0.23
N PHE A 76 -8.80 16.01 0.51
CA PHE A 76 -9.12 17.36 0.07
C PHE A 76 -9.23 17.47 -1.47
N THR A 77 -8.50 16.67 -2.25
CA THR A 77 -8.61 16.69 -3.71
C THR A 77 -9.98 16.21 -4.21
N ILE A 78 -10.75 15.52 -3.35
CA ILE A 78 -12.07 15.00 -3.65
C ILE A 78 -13.14 15.87 -3.00
N THR A 79 -13.06 16.08 -1.68
CA THR A 79 -14.11 16.80 -0.93
C THR A 79 -13.90 18.30 -0.83
N GLN A 80 -12.70 18.80 -1.09
CA GLN A 80 -12.32 20.19 -0.85
C GLN A 80 -12.68 20.63 0.58
N LYS A 81 -13.76 21.41 0.74
CA LYS A 81 -14.24 21.92 2.03
C LYS A 81 -15.40 21.13 2.64
N GLU A 82 -15.78 20.02 2.02
CA GLU A 82 -16.80 19.13 2.59
C GLU A 82 -16.20 18.24 3.67
N PHE A 83 -16.93 18.15 4.78
CA PHE A 83 -16.58 17.34 5.93
C PHE A 83 -16.73 15.86 5.58
N MET A 84 -15.70 15.06 5.88
CA MET A 84 -15.81 13.61 5.79
C MET A 84 -15.06 12.92 6.92
N ASN A 85 -15.46 11.67 7.21
CA ASN A 85 -14.84 10.88 8.27
C ASN A 85 -13.47 10.37 7.82
N GLN A 86 -12.43 10.79 8.53
CA GLN A 86 -11.05 10.38 8.29
C GLN A 86 -10.21 10.51 9.56
N HIS A 87 -9.02 9.91 9.58
CA HIS A 87 -8.06 10.07 10.67
C HIS A 87 -7.46 11.48 10.63
N TRP A 88 -7.56 12.17 11.77
CA TRP A 88 -7.06 13.53 11.99
C TRP A 88 -5.70 13.48 12.69
N TYR A 89 -4.71 14.16 12.10
CA TYR A 89 -3.39 14.36 12.68
C TYR A 89 -3.07 15.85 12.84
N HIS A 90 -2.41 16.21 13.95
CA HIS A 90 -1.81 17.53 14.14
C HIS A 90 -0.35 17.50 13.69
N CYS A 91 0.11 18.56 13.03
CA CYS A 91 1.51 18.73 12.67
C CYS A 91 2.10 19.91 13.45
N HIS A 92 2.97 19.62 14.41
CA HIS A 92 3.59 20.61 15.31
C HIS A 92 4.64 21.45 14.59
N THR A 93 5.34 20.87 13.62
CA THR A 93 6.30 21.57 12.75
C THR A 93 5.60 22.67 11.93
N CYS A 94 4.43 22.38 11.36
CA CYS A 94 3.66 23.33 10.55
C CYS A 94 2.68 24.19 11.37
N LYS A 95 2.67 24.05 12.70
CA LYS A 95 1.70 24.72 13.59
C LYS A 95 0.24 24.44 13.22
N MET A 96 -0.04 23.24 12.70
CA MET A 96 -1.38 22.73 12.46
C MET A 96 -1.89 22.06 13.73
N VAL A 97 -2.26 22.90 14.68
CA VAL A 97 -2.85 22.56 15.97
C VAL A 97 -4.16 23.35 16.12
N ASP A 98 -4.98 22.98 17.11
CA ASP A 98 -6.19 23.73 17.48
C ASP A 98 -7.25 23.86 16.35
N GLY A 99 -7.67 22.72 15.81
CA GLY A 99 -8.76 22.70 14.82
C GLY A 99 -8.30 22.72 13.36
N VAL A 100 -6.99 22.87 13.13
CA VAL A 100 -6.34 22.64 11.84
C VAL A 100 -5.66 21.28 11.85
N GLY A 101 -5.87 20.47 10.82
CA GLY A 101 -5.39 19.09 10.80
C GLY A 101 -5.12 18.53 9.40
N VAL A 102 -4.36 17.45 9.37
CA VAL A 102 -4.03 16.73 8.14
C VAL A 102 -4.56 15.31 8.17
N CYS A 103 -4.93 14.79 7.00
CA CYS A 103 -5.33 13.40 6.85
C CYS A 103 -4.11 12.45 6.87
N THR A 104 -4.36 11.14 6.98
CA THR A 104 -3.32 10.10 6.97
C THR A 104 -2.35 10.23 5.78
N VAL A 105 -2.88 10.51 4.59
CA VAL A 105 -2.06 10.64 3.37
C VAL A 105 -1.11 11.81 3.51
N CYS A 106 -1.61 12.99 3.88
CA CYS A 106 -0.77 14.17 4.04
C CYS A 106 0.23 14.04 5.18
N ALA A 107 -0.13 13.34 6.27
CA ALA A 107 0.82 13.03 7.34
C ALA A 107 2.03 12.23 6.84
N LYS A 108 1.80 11.26 5.94
CA LYS A 108 2.86 10.40 5.39
C LYS A 108 3.64 11.02 4.23
N VAL A 109 2.97 11.83 3.40
CA VAL A 109 3.54 12.34 2.14
C VAL A 109 4.04 13.78 2.30
N CYS A 110 3.13 14.71 2.62
CA CYS A 110 3.45 16.13 2.64
C CYS A 110 4.16 16.54 3.94
N HIS A 111 3.80 15.92 5.05
CA HIS A 111 4.38 16.18 6.36
C HIS A 111 5.33 15.04 6.77
N LYS A 112 5.95 14.41 5.77
CA LYS A 112 6.99 13.40 6.01
C LYS A 112 8.11 14.05 6.83
N ASP A 113 8.59 13.34 7.84
CA ASP A 113 9.65 13.80 8.74
C ASP A 113 9.28 15.04 9.59
N HIS A 114 8.01 15.43 9.67
CA HIS A 114 7.54 16.43 10.62
C HIS A 114 7.15 15.80 11.97
N GLU A 115 7.11 16.62 13.01
CA GLU A 115 6.56 16.21 14.29
C GLU A 115 5.03 16.15 14.19
N ILE A 116 4.49 14.93 14.16
CA ILE A 116 3.05 14.66 13.99
C ILE A 116 2.51 13.90 15.20
N SER A 117 1.31 14.28 15.64
CA SER A 117 0.56 13.54 16.67
C SER A 117 -0.85 13.22 16.19
N TYR A 118 -1.33 12.01 16.50
CA TYR A 118 -2.72 11.63 16.24
C TYR A 118 -3.68 12.43 17.13
N ALA A 119 -4.77 12.93 16.55
CA ALA A 119 -5.78 13.70 17.28
C ALA A 119 -7.02 12.85 17.57
N LYS A 120 -7.74 12.45 16.51
CA LYS A 120 -8.99 11.67 16.61
C LYS A 120 -9.39 11.08 15.26
N TYR A 121 -10.35 10.18 15.27
CA TYR A 121 -11.13 9.85 14.08
C TYR A 121 -12.42 10.66 14.11
N GLY A 122 -12.74 11.35 13.02
CA GLY A 122 -13.93 12.19 12.98
C GLY A 122 -14.10 12.91 11.65
N SER A 123 -15.13 13.74 11.60
CA SER A 123 -15.50 14.47 10.40
C SER A 123 -14.71 15.78 10.30
N PHE A 124 -13.85 15.89 9.29
CA PHE A 124 -13.08 17.10 8.97
C PHE A 124 -12.61 17.06 7.51
N PHE A 125 -12.15 18.19 6.97
CA PHE A 125 -11.45 18.25 5.69
C PHE A 125 -9.95 18.47 5.93
N CYS A 126 -9.09 17.93 5.06
CA CYS A 126 -7.64 18.04 5.26
C CYS A 126 -7.14 19.46 4.91
N ASP A 127 -6.56 20.18 5.88
CA ASP A 127 -6.07 21.55 5.68
C ASP A 127 -4.76 21.61 4.89
N CYS A 128 -4.09 20.47 4.67
CA CYS A 128 -2.85 20.44 3.90
C CYS A 128 -3.03 20.95 2.47
N GLY A 129 -4.17 20.65 1.83
CA GLY A 129 -4.48 21.11 0.47
C GLY A 129 -5.09 22.50 0.41
N ALA A 130 -5.49 23.06 1.55
CA ALA A 130 -6.09 24.39 1.66
C ALA A 130 -5.03 25.49 1.88
N LYS A 131 -3.85 25.15 2.39
CA LYS A 131 -2.75 26.11 2.59
C LYS A 131 -1.97 26.36 1.29
N GLU A 132 -1.58 27.62 1.06
CA GLU A 132 -0.79 28.04 -0.11
C GLU A 132 0.71 28.17 0.19
N ASP A 133 1.09 28.09 1.46
CA ASP A 133 2.40 28.57 1.94
C ASP A 133 3.58 27.63 1.63
N GLY A 134 3.32 26.42 1.12
CA GLY A 134 4.37 25.45 0.84
C GLY A 134 5.20 25.03 2.06
N SER A 135 4.77 25.34 3.29
CA SER A 135 5.51 25.15 4.56
C SER A 135 5.80 23.70 4.95
N CYS A 136 5.66 22.75 4.04
CA CYS A 136 5.90 21.33 4.25
C CYS A 136 6.91 20.74 3.25
N LEU A 137 7.70 21.59 2.63
CA LEU A 137 8.82 21.23 1.74
C LEU A 137 10.14 21.25 2.50
#